data_AF-A0AAE1RR99-F1
#
_entry.id   AF-A0AAE1RR99-F1
#
_cell.length_a   1.000
_cell.length_b   1.000
_cell.length_c   1.000
_cell.angle_alpha   90.00
_cell.angle_beta   90.00
_cell.angle_gamma   90.00
#
_symmetry.space_group_name_H-M   'P 1'
#
loop_
_entity.id
_entity.type
_entity.pdbx_description
1 polymer ?
#
loop_
_entity_poly.entity_id
_entity_poly.type
_entity_poly.pdbx_seq_one_letter_code
_entity_poly.pdbx_strand_id
1 'polypeptide(L)'
;MKKAMKKNQESGGPIWEVKLGRLDSLTASQEDSNQIMPSPRSNATYLIDLFSRFNLSVQDLVALSGSHSTGKGKCLGCIISPVRADLTLPLNQDSEKSWTSYVHFVEMGM
;
A
#
# COMPACT_ATOMS: atom_id res chain seq x y z
N MET A 1 -26.31 -27.56 1.82
CA MET A 1 -25.35 -27.82 0.73
C MET A 1 -24.46 -26.59 0.54
N LYS A 2 -23.21 -26.62 0.99
CA LYS A 2 -22.24 -25.53 0.74
C LYS A 2 -21.65 -25.74 -0.65
N LYS A 3 -22.05 -24.94 -1.65
CA LYS A 3 -21.31 -24.88 -2.91
C LYS A 3 -20.00 -24.14 -2.63
N ALA A 4 -18.88 -24.85 -2.66
CA ALA A 4 -17.58 -24.23 -2.81
C ALA A 4 -17.59 -23.49 -4.16
N MET A 5 -17.62 -22.16 -4.11
CA MET A 5 -17.39 -21.36 -5.32
C MET A 5 -15.94 -21.59 -5.75
N LYS A 6 -15.78 -22.11 -6.96
CA LYS A 6 -14.49 -22.34 -7.61
C LYS A 6 -13.75 -20.99 -7.65
N LYS A 7 -12.66 -20.85 -6.88
CA LYS A 7 -11.85 -19.62 -6.83
C LYS A 7 -10.97 -19.55 -8.08
N ASN A 8 -11.40 -18.83 -9.11
CA ASN A 8 -10.47 -18.27 -10.09
C ASN A 8 -9.88 -16.98 -9.51
N GLN A 9 -8.65 -17.06 -9.03
CA GLN A 9 -7.89 -15.90 -8.59
C GLN A 9 -7.31 -15.22 -9.84
N GLU A 10 -7.88 -14.08 -10.25
CA GLU A 10 -7.52 -13.42 -11.52
C GLU A 10 -6.14 -12.75 -11.50
N SER A 11 -5.64 -12.33 -10.32
CA SER A 11 -4.39 -11.57 -10.19
C SER A 11 -3.18 -12.40 -9.76
N GLY A 12 -3.31 -13.72 -9.59
CA GLY A 12 -2.23 -14.61 -9.16
C GLY A 12 -1.76 -14.44 -7.70
N GLY A 13 -2.45 -13.61 -6.90
CA GLY A 13 -2.11 -13.42 -5.48
C GLY A 13 -2.49 -14.62 -4.58
N PRO A 14 -2.19 -14.54 -3.27
CA PRO A 14 -2.51 -15.62 -2.34
C PRO A 14 -4.02 -15.82 -2.16
N ILE A 15 -4.41 -17.04 -1.78
CA ILE A 15 -5.81 -17.39 -1.51
C ILE A 15 -6.01 -17.46 0.01
N TRP A 16 -7.01 -16.74 0.52
CA TRP A 16 -7.43 -16.84 1.92
C TRP A 16 -8.95 -17.01 2.04
N GLU A 17 -9.39 -17.52 3.18
CA GLU A 17 -10.81 -17.56 3.55
C GLU A 17 -11.23 -16.21 4.14
N VAL A 18 -12.27 -15.61 3.58
CA VAL A 18 -12.78 -14.31 4.01
C VAL A 18 -13.82 -14.51 5.11
N LYS A 19 -13.67 -13.81 6.23
CA LYS A 19 -14.70 -13.77 7.29
C LYS A 19 -15.94 -13.05 6.75
N LEU A 20 -17.10 -13.69 6.84
CA LEU A 20 -18.39 -13.16 6.38
C LEU A 20 -19.22 -12.59 7.54
N GLY A 21 -20.26 -11.80 7.22
CA GLY A 21 -21.21 -11.26 8.21
C GLY A 21 -21.19 -9.74 8.38
N ARG A 22 -20.41 -9.00 7.56
CA ARG A 22 -20.46 -7.53 7.53
C ARG A 22 -21.83 -7.07 7.00
N LEU A 23 -22.47 -6.14 7.71
CA LEU A 23 -23.68 -5.44 7.27
C LEU A 23 -23.31 -4.15 6.54
N ASP A 24 -24.20 -3.66 5.69
CA ASP A 24 -24.01 -2.39 4.98
C ASP A 24 -24.46 -1.21 5.84
N SER A 25 -23.69 -0.12 5.80
CA SER A 25 -24.03 1.13 6.47
C SER A 25 -25.22 1.81 5.80
N LEU A 26 -26.05 2.49 6.58
CA LEU A 26 -27.16 3.33 6.08
C LEU A 26 -26.69 4.74 5.69
N THR A 27 -25.45 5.10 6.03
CA THR A 27 -24.89 6.43 5.81
C THR A 27 -23.45 6.36 5.30
N ALA A 28 -23.04 7.43 4.63
CA ALA A 28 -21.66 7.68 4.23
C ALA A 28 -21.20 9.02 4.82
N SER A 29 -19.89 9.17 5.04
CA SER A 29 -19.30 10.38 5.62
C SER A 29 -18.08 10.82 4.82
N GLN A 30 -18.21 11.94 4.11
CA GLN A 30 -17.09 12.54 3.37
C GLN A 30 -16.06 13.13 4.32
N GLU A 31 -16.50 13.72 5.44
CA GLU A 31 -15.61 14.28 6.45
C GLU A 31 -14.70 13.18 7.03
N ASP A 32 -15.27 12.05 7.46
CA ASP A 32 -14.47 10.95 8.00
C ASP A 32 -13.48 10.43 6.95
N SER A 33 -13.90 10.31 5.69
CA SER A 33 -13.01 9.89 4.59
C SER A 33 -11.84 10.85 4.41
N ASN A 34 -12.08 12.17 4.49
CA ASN A 34 -11.02 13.18 4.35
C ASN A 34 -9.99 13.10 5.51
N GLN A 35 -10.42 12.65 6.70
CA GLN A 35 -9.56 12.53 7.88
C GLN A 35 -8.76 11.21 7.98
N ILE A 36 -9.20 10.15 7.28
CA ILE A 36 -8.59 8.82 7.39
C ILE A 36 -7.87 8.35 6.12
N MET A 37 -8.16 8.94 4.96
CA MET A 37 -7.50 8.56 3.71
C MET A 37 -6.14 9.27 3.61
N PRO A 38 -5.02 8.53 3.63
CA PRO A 38 -3.70 9.16 3.59
C PRO A 38 -3.44 9.79 2.22
N SER A 39 -2.72 10.91 2.24
CA SER A 39 -2.15 11.49 1.03
C SER A 39 -1.06 10.56 0.49
N PRO A 40 -0.89 10.45 -0.84
CA PRO A 40 0.29 9.75 -1.40
C PRO A 40 1.62 10.44 -1.07
N ARG A 41 1.58 11.64 -0.47
CA ARG A 41 2.74 12.38 0.06
C ARG A 41 2.91 12.27 1.58
N SER A 42 2.08 11.46 2.26
CA SER A 42 2.20 11.25 3.70
C SER A 42 3.53 10.59 4.05
N ASN A 43 4.16 11.03 5.15
CA ASN A 43 5.39 10.42 5.65
C ASN A 43 5.12 9.13 6.46
N ALA A 44 6.18 8.37 6.73
CA ALA A 44 6.06 7.08 7.42
C ALA A 44 5.47 7.21 8.84
N THR A 45 5.89 8.22 9.62
CA THR A 45 5.37 8.45 10.98
C THR A 45 3.86 8.64 10.98
N TYR A 46 3.34 9.50 10.08
CA TYR A 46 1.91 9.71 9.94
C TYR A 46 1.17 8.42 9.56
N LEU A 47 1.72 7.63 8.64
CA LEU A 47 1.09 6.36 8.22
C LEU A 47 1.05 5.34 9.37
N ILE A 48 2.12 5.25 10.16
CA ILE A 48 2.17 4.38 11.34
C ILE A 48 1.11 4.80 12.36
N ASP A 49 1.05 6.10 12.68
CA ASP A 49 0.05 6.63 13.62
C ASP A 49 -1.37 6.39 13.10
N LEU A 50 -1.62 6.66 11.82
CA LEU A 50 -2.91 6.43 11.18
C LEU A 50 -3.37 4.97 11.29
N PHE A 51 -2.49 4.01 10.95
CA PHE A 51 -2.80 2.58 11.00
C PHE A 51 -3.03 2.10 12.43
N SER A 52 -2.31 2.66 13.40
CA SER A 52 -2.49 2.35 14.82
C SER A 52 -3.91 2.67 15.32
N ARG A 53 -4.55 3.73 14.79
CA ARG A 53 -5.95 4.09 15.12
C ARG A 53 -6.96 3.00 14.72
N PHE A 54 -6.61 2.17 13.75
CA PHE A 54 -7.41 1.03 13.28
C PHE A 54 -6.89 -0.30 13.83
N ASN A 55 -6.04 -0.27 14.87
CA ASN A 55 -5.46 -1.44 15.51
C ASN A 55 -4.65 -2.32 14.52
N LEU A 56 -3.99 -1.66 13.55
CA LEU A 56 -3.08 -2.27 12.59
C LEU A 56 -1.63 -1.94 12.98
N SER A 57 -0.75 -2.94 12.87
CA SER A 57 0.67 -2.82 13.18
C SER A 57 1.46 -2.22 12.01
N VAL A 58 2.74 -1.90 12.26
CA VAL A 58 3.68 -1.51 11.20
C VAL A 58 3.85 -2.62 10.15
N GLN A 59 3.76 -3.89 10.56
CA GLN A 59 3.83 -5.01 9.64
C GLN A 59 2.61 -5.03 8.70
N ASP A 60 1.42 -4.72 9.23
CA ASP A 60 0.20 -4.62 8.43
C ASP A 60 0.28 -3.46 7.43
N LEU A 61 0.84 -2.31 7.85
CA LEU A 61 1.09 -1.18 6.96
C LEU A 61 1.97 -1.59 5.76
N VAL A 62 3.09 -2.26 6.01
CA VAL A 62 4.01 -2.70 4.95
C VAL A 62 3.35 -3.77 4.06
N ALA A 63 2.69 -4.77 4.66
CA ALA A 63 2.02 -5.82 3.93
C ALA A 63 0.89 -5.29 3.02
N LEU A 64 0.06 -4.37 3.52
CA LEU A 64 -1.03 -3.75 2.76
C LEU A 64 -0.53 -2.78 1.70
N SER A 65 0.61 -2.12 1.92
CA SER A 65 1.27 -1.30 0.90
C SER A 65 1.69 -2.10 -0.33
N GLY A 66 1.91 -3.42 -0.18
CA GLY A 66 2.17 -4.35 -1.29
C GLY A 66 1.02 -4.42 -2.32
N SER A 67 -0.20 -3.96 -1.98
CA SER A 67 -1.29 -3.84 -2.96
C SER A 67 -0.96 -2.90 -4.13
N HIS A 68 -0.02 -1.96 -3.93
CA HIS A 68 0.48 -1.07 -4.98
C HIS A 68 1.33 -1.76 -6.06
N SER A 69 1.68 -3.05 -5.90
CA SER A 69 2.32 -3.84 -6.96
C SER A 69 1.41 -4.05 -8.18
N THR A 70 0.12 -3.77 -8.07
CA THR A 70 -0.86 -3.84 -9.15
C THR A 70 -1.69 -2.56 -9.23
N GLY A 71 -2.30 -2.28 -10.38
CA GLY A 71 -3.16 -1.10 -10.58
C GLY A 71 -2.44 0.09 -11.21
N LYS A 72 -3.06 1.27 -11.16
CA LYS A 72 -2.57 2.53 -11.76
C LYS A 72 -2.85 3.70 -10.84
N GLY A 73 -1.90 4.65 -10.75
CA GLY A 73 -2.09 5.94 -10.09
C GLY A 73 -2.31 7.08 -11.08
N LYS A 74 -3.07 8.11 -10.69
CA LYS A 74 -3.12 9.37 -11.45
C LYS A 74 -1.79 10.11 -11.32
N CYS A 75 -1.38 10.86 -12.34
CA CYS A 75 -0.09 11.58 -12.34
C CYS A 75 0.12 12.44 -11.08
N LEU A 76 -0.91 13.17 -10.64
CA LEU A 76 -0.85 14.02 -9.45
C LEU A 76 -0.53 13.26 -8.15
N GLY A 77 -0.84 11.96 -8.09
CA GLY A 77 -0.57 11.12 -6.93
C GLY A 77 0.89 10.65 -6.84
N CYS A 78 1.60 10.55 -7.96
CA CYS A 78 3.00 10.09 -7.99
C CYS A 78 4.02 11.24 -8.05
N ILE A 79 3.58 12.49 -8.20
CA ILE A 79 4.49 13.65 -8.17
C ILE A 79 4.84 13.93 -6.70
N ILE A 80 5.85 13.21 -6.20
CA ILE A 80 6.36 13.28 -4.82
C ILE A 80 7.23 14.53 -4.58
N SER A 81 7.42 15.37 -5.60
CA SER A 81 8.33 16.51 -5.53
C SER A 81 7.73 17.78 -6.14
N PRO A 82 7.89 18.96 -5.50
CA PRO A 82 7.82 20.24 -6.20
C PRO A 82 9.05 20.48 -7.12
N VAL A 83 9.88 19.45 -7.37
CA VAL A 83 11.11 19.53 -8.16
C VAL A 83 10.77 19.62 -9.66
N ARG A 84 10.29 20.79 -10.05
CA ARG A 84 10.67 21.48 -11.29
C ARG A 84 10.81 22.98 -10.98
N ALA A 85 11.70 23.32 -10.05
CA ALA A 85 12.14 24.69 -9.85
C ALA A 85 13.65 24.84 -9.58
N ASP A 86 14.44 23.77 -9.66
CA ASP A 86 15.90 23.90 -9.67
C ASP A 86 16.52 22.83 -10.57
N LEU A 87 17.23 23.29 -11.60
CA LEU A 87 17.87 22.49 -12.66
C LEU A 87 19.36 22.21 -12.34
N THR A 88 19.81 22.32 -11.08
CA THR A 88 21.25 22.31 -10.79
C THR A 88 21.78 21.24 -9.83
N LEU A 89 21.01 20.22 -9.41
CA LEU A 89 21.56 19.14 -8.58
C LEU A 89 21.68 17.80 -9.35
N PRO A 90 22.85 17.14 -9.33
CA PRO A 90 23.03 15.84 -9.96
C PRO A 90 22.17 14.78 -9.25
N LEU A 91 21.54 13.91 -10.03
CA LEU A 91 20.80 12.75 -9.53
C LEU A 91 21.75 11.86 -8.72
N ASN A 92 21.59 11.80 -7.40
CA ASN A 92 22.29 10.81 -6.59
C ASN A 92 21.77 9.41 -6.94
N GLN A 93 22.62 8.66 -7.64
CA GLN A 93 22.46 7.25 -8.02
C GLN A 93 22.64 6.33 -6.80
N ASP A 94 21.93 6.59 -5.70
CA ASP A 94 22.08 5.84 -4.45
C ASP A 94 20.89 4.93 -4.12
N SER A 95 19.77 5.04 -4.87
CA SER A 95 18.61 4.17 -4.65
C SER A 95 18.74 2.78 -5.29
N GLU A 96 19.58 2.60 -6.31
CA GLU A 96 19.72 1.29 -6.99
C GLU A 96 20.58 0.27 -6.21
N LYS A 97 21.44 0.72 -5.30
CA LYS A 97 22.40 -0.16 -4.61
C LYS A 97 21.91 -0.75 -3.27
N SER A 98 20.74 -0.34 -2.80
CA SER A 98 20.14 -0.87 -1.56
C SER A 98 19.21 -2.07 -1.83
N TRP A 99 18.40 -1.99 -2.89
CA TRP A 99 17.40 -3.02 -3.19
C TRP A 99 18.00 -4.34 -3.67
N THR A 100 19.12 -4.32 -4.38
CA THR A 100 19.79 -5.55 -4.86
C THR A 100 20.29 -6.44 -3.73
N SER A 101 20.61 -5.87 -2.55
CA SER A 101 20.98 -6.65 -1.37
C SER A 101 19.76 -7.31 -0.71
N TYR A 102 18.59 -6.65 -0.77
CA TYR A 102 17.35 -7.19 -0.20
C TYR A 102 16.79 -8.35 -1.05
N VAL A 103 16.86 -8.27 -2.39
CA VAL A 103 16.40 -9.37 -3.26
C VAL A 103 17.29 -10.61 -3.11
N HIS A 104 18.61 -10.42 -2.90
CA HIS A 104 19.55 -11.52 -2.75
C HIS A 104 19.43 -12.26 -1.39
N PHE A 105 18.87 -11.63 -0.36
CA PHE A 105 18.64 -12.27 0.95
C PHE A 105 17.38 -13.15 0.96
N VAL A 106 16.37 -12.84 0.14
CA VAL A 106 15.13 -13.62 0.04
C VAL A 106 15.31 -14.88 -0.81
N GLU A 107 16.28 -14.90 -1.72
CA GLU A 107 16.53 -16.03 -2.63
C GLU A 107 17.42 -17.15 -2.04
N MET A 108 18.10 -16.92 -0.90
CA MET A 108 18.96 -17.91 -0.24
C MET A 108 18.34 -18.54 1.03
N GLY A 109 17.03 -18.42 1.21
CA GLY A 109 16.35 -18.74 2.48
C GLY A 109 15.08 -19.60 2.40
N MET A 110 14.83 -20.31 1.30
CA MET A 110 13.91 -21.46 1.22
C MET A 110 14.53 -22.58 0.40
#